data_AF-A0A6G5NJ86-F1
#
_entry.id   AF-A0A6G5NJ86-F1
#
_cell.length_a   1.000
_cell.length_b   1.000
_cell.length_c   1.000
_cell.angle_alpha   90.00
_cell.angle_beta   90.00
_cell.angle_gamma   90.00
#
_symmetry.space_group_name_H-M   'P 1'
#
loop_
_entity.id
_entity.type
_entity.pdbx_description
1 polymer ?
#
loop_
_entity_poly.entity_id
_entity_poly.type
_entity_poly.pdbx_seq_one_letter_code
_entity_poly.pdbx_strand_id
1 'polypeptide(L)' 'DLGGSLGREAATGRGVVYATEALLAEHGKSIKDLTFAIQGFGNVGSWVARLIHEKGGKVIAVSDITGAVKN' A
#
# COMPACT_ATOMS: atom_id res chain seq x y z
N ASP A 1 -10.31 16.94 -14.46
CA ASP A 1 -11.49 17.68 -14.91
C ASP A 1 -12.06 17.29 -16.28
N LEU A 2 -11.64 16.16 -16.87
CA LEU A 2 -12.15 15.64 -18.17
C LEU A 2 -12.99 14.35 -18.02
N GLY A 3 -13.77 14.21 -16.94
CA GLY A 3 -14.63 13.03 -16.73
C GLY A 3 -13.93 11.77 -16.21
N GLY A 4 -12.79 11.91 -15.53
CA GLY A 4 -12.14 10.78 -14.85
C GLY A 4 -13.01 10.16 -13.75
N SER A 5 -12.94 8.85 -13.59
CA SER A 5 -13.69 8.15 -12.54
C SER A 5 -13.08 8.42 -11.15
N LEU A 6 -13.95 8.77 -10.19
CA LEU A 6 -13.54 8.96 -8.80
C LEU A 6 -12.88 7.68 -8.26
N GLY A 7 -11.72 7.86 -7.65
CA GLY A 7 -10.93 6.77 -7.10
C GLY A 7 -10.06 6.03 -8.12
N ARG A 8 -10.11 6.33 -9.42
CA ARG A 8 -9.25 5.66 -10.42
C ARG A 8 -7.77 5.74 -10.06
N GLU A 9 -7.31 6.88 -9.57
CA GLU A 9 -5.91 7.11 -9.18
C GLU A 9 -5.45 6.08 -8.13
N ALA A 10 -6.24 5.90 -7.08
CA ALA A 10 -5.99 4.99 -5.97
C ALA A 10 -6.38 3.52 -6.24
N ALA A 11 -7.01 3.21 -7.38
CA ALA A 11 -7.67 1.93 -7.60
C ALA A 11 -6.71 0.74 -7.50
N THR A 12 -5.54 0.83 -8.15
CA THR A 12 -4.54 -0.25 -8.12
C THR A 12 -3.97 -0.44 -6.72
N GLY A 13 -3.66 0.66 -6.01
CA GLY A 13 -3.16 0.57 -4.62
C GLY A 13 -4.19 -0.04 -3.67
N ARG A 14 -5.48 0.32 -3.81
CA ARG A 14 -6.57 -0.32 -3.07
C ARG A 14 -6.67 -1.82 -3.36
N GLY A 15 -6.58 -2.22 -4.63
CA GLY A 15 -6.61 -3.63 -5.02
C GLY A 15 -5.50 -4.44 -4.35
N VAL A 16 -4.27 -3.92 -4.31
CA VAL A 16 -3.14 -4.56 -3.62
C VAL A 16 -3.42 -4.75 -2.13
N VAL A 17 -3.94 -3.71 -1.46
CA VAL A 17 -4.25 -3.77 -0.04
C VAL A 17 -5.39 -4.76 0.24
N TYR A 18 -6.45 -4.77 -0.57
CA TYR A 18 -7.56 -5.72 -0.42
C TYR A 18 -7.12 -7.17 -0.61
N ALA A 19 -6.30 -7.45 -1.63
CA ALA A 19 -5.74 -8.78 -1.83
C ALA A 19 -4.85 -9.21 -0.66
N THR A 20 -4.05 -8.28 -0.12
CA THR A 20 -3.22 -8.51 1.05
C THR A 20 -4.06 -8.84 2.28
N GLU A 21 -5.13 -8.08 2.55
CA GLU A 21 -6.05 -8.36 3.66
C GLU A 21 -6.74 -9.71 3.53
N ALA A 22 -7.20 -10.06 2.33
CA ALA A 22 -7.83 -11.35 2.07
C ALA A 22 -6.87 -12.53 2.39
N LEU A 23 -5.62 -12.44 1.92
CA LEU A 23 -4.60 -13.45 2.20
C LEU A 23 -4.26 -13.53 3.70
N LEU A 24 -4.13 -12.39 4.37
CA LEU A 24 -3.83 -12.37 5.81
C LEU A 24 -4.98 -12.96 6.63
N ALA A 25 -6.22 -12.72 6.23
CA ALA A 25 -7.40 -13.27 6.91
C ALA A 25 -7.43 -14.81 6.87
N GLU A 26 -7.02 -15.42 5.76
CA GLU A 26 -6.85 -16.89 5.67
C GLU A 26 -5.86 -17.46 6.68
N HIS A 27 -4.94 -16.62 7.17
CA HIS A 27 -3.92 -16.98 8.16
C HIS A 27 -4.22 -16.43 9.56
N GLY A 28 -5.43 -15.89 9.80
CA GLY A 28 -5.79 -15.27 11.08
C GLY A 28 -4.96 -14.04 11.44
N LYS A 29 -4.41 -13.35 10.43
CA LYS A 29 -3.57 -12.15 10.56
C LYS A 29 -4.31 -10.91 10.07
N SER A 30 -3.81 -9.73 10.42
CA SER A 30 -4.30 -8.44 9.92
C SER A 30 -3.13 -7.51 9.59
N ILE A 31 -3.39 -6.45 8.82
CA ILE A 31 -2.38 -5.45 8.46
C ILE A 31 -1.83 -4.71 9.68
N LYS A 32 -2.67 -4.45 10.70
CA LYS A 32 -2.39 -3.56 11.83
C LYS A 32 -1.10 -3.87 12.59
N ASP A 33 -0.70 -5.13 12.68
CA ASP A 33 0.44 -5.56 13.50
C ASP A 33 1.63 -6.03 12.65
N LEU A 34 1.62 -5.71 11.35
CA LEU A 34 2.64 -6.14 10.40
C LEU A 34 3.49 -4.98 9.90
N THR A 35 4.74 -5.32 9.55
CA THR A 35 5.66 -4.40 8.90
C THR A 35 5.74 -4.67 7.40
N PHE A 36 5.84 -3.62 6.60
CA PHE A 36 5.83 -3.67 5.14
C PHE A 36 7.05 -2.93 4.57
N ALA A 37 7.58 -3.47 3.47
CA ALA A 37 8.54 -2.79 2.61
C ALA A 37 7.94 -2.64 1.22
N ILE A 38 8.10 -1.46 0.61
CA ILE A 38 7.50 -1.13 -0.69
C ILE A 38 8.60 -0.74 -1.66
N GLN A 39 8.78 -1.54 -2.72
CA GLN A 39 9.66 -1.19 -3.83
C GLN A 39 8.87 -0.49 -4.94
N GLY A 40 9.27 0.74 -5.26
CA GLY A 40 8.61 1.60 -6.23
C GLY A 40 7.59 2.53 -5.55
N PHE A 41 7.83 3.83 -5.62
CA PHE A 41 7.00 4.85 -4.96
C PHE A 41 6.31 5.83 -5.92
N GLY A 42 5.88 5.32 -7.08
CA GLY A 42 4.96 6.04 -7.98
C GLY A 42 3.51 5.96 -7.50
N ASN A 43 2.55 6.18 -8.41
CA ASN A 43 1.12 6.17 -8.08
C ASN A 43 0.68 4.94 -7.25
N VAL A 44 1.06 3.73 -7.65
CA VAL A 44 0.64 2.52 -6.92
C VAL A 44 1.27 2.44 -5.53
N GLY A 45 2.59 2.58 -5.44
CA GLY A 45 3.33 2.41 -4.19
C GLY A 45 2.96 3.43 -3.12
N SER A 46 2.75 4.69 -3.52
CA SER A 46 2.34 5.75 -2.60
C SER A 46 0.94 5.51 -2.04
N TRP A 47 -0.02 5.08 -2.87
CA TRP A 47 -1.36 4.70 -2.42
C TRP A 47 -1.33 3.46 -1.52
N VAL A 48 -0.53 2.44 -1.84
CA VAL A 48 -0.36 1.26 -0.97
C VAL A 48 0.18 1.67 0.40
N ALA A 49 1.25 2.48 0.44
CA ALA A 49 1.85 2.93 1.69
C ALA A 49 0.86 3.68 2.58
N ARG A 50 0.09 4.60 1.97
CA ARG A 50 -0.95 5.37 2.65
C ARG A 50 -2.04 4.47 3.22
N LEU A 51 -2.58 3.56 2.42
CA LEU A 51 -3.70 2.69 2.82
C LEU A 51 -3.27 1.65 3.88
N ILE A 52 -2.04 1.13 3.79
CA ILE A 52 -1.46 0.27 4.84
C ILE A 52 -1.38 1.03 6.16
N HIS A 53 -0.90 2.28 6.13
CA HIS A 53 -0.81 3.13 7.31
C HIS A 53 -2.19 3.44 7.91
N GLU A 54 -3.18 3.79 7.08
CA GLU A 54 -4.57 4.02 7.50
C GLU A 54 -5.20 2.78 8.17
N LYS A 55 -4.74 1.57 7.80
CA LYS A 55 -5.13 0.28 8.41
C LYS A 55 -4.28 -0.13 9.61
N GLY A 56 -3.37 0.72 10.05
CA GLY A 56 -2.51 0.53 11.22
C GLY A 56 -1.20 -0.23 10.95
N GLY A 57 -0.95 -0.69 9.71
CA GLY A 57 0.29 -1.37 9.38
C GLY A 57 1.48 -0.40 9.32
N LYS A 58 2.69 -0.93 9.57
CA LYS A 58 3.92 -0.11 9.61
C LYS A 58 4.73 -0.29 8.33
N VAL A 59 4.76 0.71 7.46
CA VAL A 59 5.72 0.73 6.34
C VAL A 59 7.09 1.14 6.89
N ILE A 60 8.04 0.20 6.90
CA ILE A 60 9.38 0.40 7.48
C ILE A 60 10.45 0.75 6.44
N ALA A 61 10.17 0.49 5.16
CA ALA A 61 11.09 0.81 4.08
C ALA A 61 10.34 1.13 2.79
N VAL A 62 10.82 2.12 2.06
CA VAL A 62 10.35 2.45 0.71
C VAL A 62 11.54 2.69 -0.21
N SER A 63 11.39 2.38 -1.49
CA SER A 63 12.39 2.69 -2.51
C SER A 63 11.77 3.18 -3.81
N ASP A 64 12.55 3.88 -4.62
CA ASP A 64 12.25 4.17 -6.02
C ASP A 64 13.55 4.18 -6.86
N ILE A 65 13.53 4.79 -8.04
CA ILE A 65 14.69 4.86 -8.93
C ILE A 65 15.86 5.67 -8.33
N THR A 66 15.58 6.55 -7.36
CA THR A 66 16.57 7.44 -6.74
C THR A 66 17.29 6.81 -5.54
N GLY A 67 16.75 5.73 -4.99
CA GLY A 67 17.32 5.04 -3.83
C GLY A 67 16.27 4.46 -2.91
N ALA A 68 16.66 4.21 -1.65
CA ALA A 68 15.80 3.65 -0.62
C ALA A 68 15.99 4.35 0.72
N VAL A 69 14.91 4.42 1.51
CA VAL A 69 14.90 4.92 2.89
C VAL A 69 14.26 3.88 3.80
N LYS A 70 14.73 3.78 5.04
CA LYS A 70 14.24 2.85 6.07
C LYS A 70 14.14 3.54 7.43
N ASN A 71 13.08 3.25 8.19
CA ASN A 71 12.89 3.68 9.59
C ASN A 71 12.29 2.54 10.43
#